data_AF-A0A549YFL7-F1
#
_entry.id   AF-A0A549YFL7-F1
#
_cell.length_a   1.000
_cell.length_b   1.000
_cell.length_c   1.000
_cell.angle_alpha   90.00
_cell.angle_beta   90.00
_cell.angle_gamma   90.00
#
_symmetry.space_group_name_H-M   'P 1'
#
loop_
_entity.id
_entity.type
_entity.pdbx_description
1 polymer ?
#
loop_
_entity_poly.entity_id
_entity_poly.type
_entity_poly.pdbx_seq_one_letter_code
_entity_poly.pdbx_strand_id
1 'polypeptide(L)' 'MNQYYVVRRTKEKDEQFAVIDALSLDEADAIFKVRYKGYEETMQKGEAFYVFQSSEPLTYDENSRVVFPSGRMAVTHKLS' A
#
# COMPACT_ATOMS: atom_id res chain seq x y z
N MET A 1 12.84 -2.82 14.07
CA MET A 1 11.72 -2.19 13.33
C MET A 1 11.63 -2.84 11.98
N ASN A 2 10.42 -3.13 11.51
CA ASN A 2 10.15 -3.70 10.20
C ASN A 2 9.75 -2.56 9.25
N GLN A 3 10.10 -2.67 7.97
CA GLN A 3 9.67 -1.73 6.96
C GLN A 3 8.45 -2.30 6.22
N TYR A 4 7.49 -1.44 5.93
CA TYR A 4 6.27 -1.77 5.19
C TYR A 4 6.18 -0.87 3.97
N TYR A 5 6.01 -1.47 2.80
CA TYR A 5 5.67 -0.74 1.60
C TYR A 5 4.22 -0.32 1.64
N VAL A 6 3.96 0.91 1.23
CA VAL A 6 2.63 1.39 0.87
C VAL A 6 2.61 1.56 -0.64
N VAL A 7 1.72 0.86 -1.31
CA VAL A 7 1.55 0.91 -2.76
C VAL A 7 0.19 1.50 -3.08
N ARG A 8 0.17 2.50 -3.96
CA ARG A 8 -1.05 3.02 -4.54
C ARG A 8 -1.35 2.28 -5.84
N ARG A 9 -2.53 1.71 -5.94
CA ARG A 9 -3.09 1.19 -7.18
C ARG A 9 -4.00 2.21 -7.82
N THR A 10 -3.65 2.58 -9.04
CA THR A 10 -4.48 3.36 -9.95
C THR A 10 -5.11 2.45 -11.01
N LYS A 11 -5.96 3.01 -11.86
CA LYS A 11 -6.50 2.27 -13.01
C LYS A 11 -5.41 1.79 -13.95
N GLU A 12 -4.33 2.55 -14.11
CA GLU A 12 -3.30 2.28 -15.12
C GLU A 12 -2.18 1.40 -14.56
N LYS A 13 -1.73 1.70 -13.35
CA LYS A 13 -0.53 1.08 -12.76
C LYS A 13 -0.59 1.04 -11.23
N ASP A 14 0.32 0.28 -10.65
CA ASP A 14 0.65 0.36 -9.24
C ASP A 14 1.95 1.16 -9.07
N GLU A 15 2.05 1.91 -7.99
CA GLU A 15 3.23 2.72 -7.69
C GLU A 15 3.53 2.72 -6.18
N GLN A 16 4.81 2.67 -5.84
CA GLN A 16 5.24 2.87 -4.47
C GLN A 16 4.85 4.28 -4.03
N PHE A 17 4.03 4.35 -2.97
CA PHE A 17 3.54 5.60 -2.41
C PHE A 17 4.37 6.05 -1.21
N ALA A 18 4.67 5.13 -0.30
CA ALA A 18 5.46 5.42 0.89
C ALA A 18 6.15 4.15 1.43
N VAL A 19 7.05 4.35 2.39
CA VAL A 19 7.59 3.30 3.25
C VAL A 19 7.33 3.71 4.70
N ILE A 20 6.83 2.78 5.51
CA ILE A 20 6.52 3.00 6.92
C ILE A 20 7.33 2.04 7.77
N ASP A 21 8.09 2.58 8.73
CA ASP A 21 8.73 1.76 9.75
C ASP A 21 7.74 1.52 10.91
N ALA A 22 7.47 0.25 11.23
CA ALA A 22 6.56 -0.16 12.29
C ALA A 22 6.97 -1.51 12.89
N LEU A 23 6.39 -1.88 14.03
CA LEU A 23 6.59 -3.20 14.64
C LEU A 23 5.68 -4.25 13.98
N SER A 24 4.49 -3.86 13.53
CA SER A 24 3.48 -4.75 12.96
C SER A 24 2.74 -4.14 11.77
N LEU A 25 2.06 -4.99 11.00
CA LEU A 25 1.21 -4.55 9.88
C LEU A 25 0.08 -3.63 10.35
N ASP A 26 -0.56 -3.96 11.47
CA ASP A 26 -1.66 -3.17 12.03
C ASP A 26 -1.18 -1.77 12.44
N GLU A 27 0.03 -1.68 13.01
CA GLU A 27 0.66 -0.40 13.32
C GLU A 27 1.03 0.37 12.05
N ALA A 28 1.58 -0.30 11.03
CA ALA A 28 1.89 0.34 9.75
C ALA A 28 0.63 0.90 9.07
N ASP A 29 -0.48 0.15 9.07
CA ASP A 29 -1.78 0.58 8.55
C ASP A 29 -2.36 1.74 9.36
N ALA A 30 -2.27 1.70 10.69
CA ALA A 30 -2.70 2.81 11.55
C ALA A 30 -1.89 4.09 11.29
N ILE A 31 -0.56 3.98 11.18
CA ILE A 31 0.32 5.12 10.82
C ILE A 31 -0.06 5.65 9.44
N PHE A 32 -0.30 4.78 8.46
CA PHE A 32 -0.72 5.17 7.13
C PHE A 32 -2.02 5.99 7.17
N LYS A 33 -3.06 5.46 7.82
CA LYS A 33 -4.37 6.11 7.94
C LYS A 33 -4.31 7.47 8.64
N VAL A 34 -3.46 7.60 9.66
CA VAL A 34 -3.29 8.89 10.37
C VAL A 34 -2.51 9.89 9.52
N ARG A 35 -1.37 9.48 8.95
CA ARG A 35 -0.46 10.37 8.20
C ARG A 35 -1.03 10.80 6.86
N TYR A 36 -1.82 9.95 6.22
CA TYR A 36 -2.35 10.16 4.87
C TYR A 36 -3.89 10.20 4.83
N LYS A 37 -4.53 10.57 5.94
CA LYS A 37 -6.00 10.64 6.06
C LYS A 37 -6.68 11.40 4.90
N GLY A 38 -6.08 12.49 4.42
CA GLY A 38 -6.62 13.27 3.30
C GLY A 38 -6.42 12.64 1.91
N TYR A 39 -5.54 11.64 1.77
CA TYR A 39 -5.32 10.98 0.48
C TYR A 39 -6.48 10.06 0.10
N GLU A 40 -7.15 9.43 1.07
CA GLU A 40 -8.35 8.62 0.82
C GLU A 40 -9.46 9.43 0.15
N GLU A 41 -9.58 10.72 0.49
CA GLU A 41 -10.54 11.64 -0.12
C GLU A 41 -10.22 11.88 -1.60
N THR A 42 -8.94 11.93 -1.95
CA THR A 42 -8.45 12.14 -3.33
C THR A 42 -8.44 10.88 -4.20
N MET A 43 -8.65 9.70 -3.61
CA MET A 43 -8.73 8.45 -4.36
C MET A 43 -9.87 8.49 -5.37
N GLN A 44 -9.62 7.98 -6.56
CA GLN A 44 -10.68 7.73 -7.55
C GLN A 44 -11.35 6.37 -7.30
N LYS A 45 -12.55 6.20 -7.86
CA LYS A 45 -13.25 4.90 -7.81
C LYS A 45 -12.40 3.83 -8.49
N GLY A 46 -12.20 2.72 -7.76
CA GLY A 46 -11.36 1.60 -8.20
C GLY A 46 -9.88 1.73 -7.83
N GLU A 47 -9.46 2.83 -7.19
CA GLU A 47 -8.14 2.93 -6.58
C GLU A 47 -8.10 2.23 -5.23
N ALA A 48 -6.90 1.77 -4.86
CA ALA A 48 -6.63 1.12 -3.59
C ALA A 48 -5.23 1.47 -3.07
N PHE A 49 -5.06 1.43 -1.76
CA PHE A 49 -3.77 1.37 -1.12
C PHE A 49 -3.55 -0.02 -0.52
N TYR A 50 -2.33 -0.51 -0.68
CA TYR A 50 -1.87 -1.79 -0.17
C TYR A 50 -0.70 -1.56 0.78
N VAL A 51 -0.77 -2.13 1.98
CA VAL A 51 0.31 -2.07 2.98
C VAL A 51 0.78 -3.48 3.27
N PHE A 52 2.06 -3.77 3.03
CA PHE A 52 2.65 -5.09 3.25
C PHE A 52 4.13 -4.99 3.59
N GLN A 53 4.66 -6.03 4.24
CA GLN A 53 6.03 -6.02 4.73
C GLN A 53 7.04 -6.03 3.57
N SER A 54 8.09 -5.22 3.71
CA SER A 54 9.24 -5.15 2.80
C SER A 54 10.23 -6.30 3.08
N SER A 55 9.74 -7.54 3.18
CA SER A 55 10.60 -8.72 3.35
C SER A 55 11.42 -9.03 2.10
N GLU A 56 10.92 -8.61 0.93
CA GLU A 56 11.55 -8.75 -0.37
C GLU A 56 11.51 -7.42 -1.11
N PRO A 57 12.40 -7.20 -2.11
CA PRO A 57 12.35 -6.00 -2.94
C PRO A 57 10.98 -5.85 -3.61
N LEU A 58 10.49 -4.62 -3.67
CA LEU A 58 9.27 -4.31 -4.41
C LEU A 58 9.48 -4.58 -5.91
N THR A 59 8.72 -5.52 -6.47
CA THR A 59 8.79 -5.89 -7.89
C THR A 59 7.46 -5.65 -8.58
N TYR A 60 7.55 -5.44 -9.90
CA TYR A 60 6.40 -5.14 -10.75
C TYR A 60 6.37 -6.10 -11.94
N ASP A 61 5.17 -6.46 -12.40
CA ASP A 61 4.96 -7.23 -13.62
C ASP A 61 5.02 -6.35 -14.89
N GLU A 62 4.80 -6.96 -16.04
CA GLU A 62 4.77 -6.29 -17.35
C GLU A 62 3.70 -5.19 -17.48
N ASN A 63 2.66 -5.24 -16.65
CA ASN A 63 1.57 -4.26 -16.61
C ASN A 63 1.80 -3.19 -15.53
N SER A 64 3.00 -3.10 -14.97
CA SER A 64 3.33 -2.22 -13.84
C SER A 64 2.44 -2.47 -12.63
N ARG A 65 2.01 -3.72 -12.40
CA ARG A 65 1.32 -4.14 -11.17
C ARG A 65 2.30 -4.74 -10.20
N VAL A 66 2.11 -4.46 -8.92
CA VAL A 66 2.97 -5.03 -7.89
C VAL A 66 2.76 -6.53 -7.82
N VAL A 67 3.86 -7.27 -7.85
CA VAL A 67 3.88 -8.70 -7.54
C VAL A 67 3.94 -8.80 -6.02
N PHE A 68 2.79 -9.06 -5.40
CA PHE A 68 2.69 -9.08 -3.94
C PHE A 68 3.48 -10.27 -3.36
N PRO A 69 4.28 -10.06 -2.30
CA PRO A 69 4.94 -11.14 -1.60
C PRO A 69 3.91 -12.02 -0.89
N SER A 70 4.26 -13.29 -0.65
CA SER A 70 3.44 -14.17 0.16
C SER A 70 3.37 -13.64 1.61
N GLY A 71 2.18 -13.29 2.09
CA GLY A 71 2.04 -12.77 3.45
C GLY A 71 0.72 -12.06 3.71
N ARG A 72 0.64 -11.43 4.89
CA ARG A 72 -0.49 -10.57 5.26
C ARG A 72 -0.32 -9.18 4.68
N MET A 73 -1.44 -8.58 4.31
CA MET A 73 -1.52 -7.24 3.73
C MET A 73 -2.76 -6.54 4.24
N ALA A 74 -2.66 -5.23 4.49
CA ALA A 74 -3.81 -4.37 4.72
C ALA A 74 -4.20 -3.69 3.42
N VAL A 75 -5.50 -3.54 3.19
CA VAL A 75 -6.04 -2.95 1.96
C VAL A 75 -7.03 -1.86 2.33
N THR A 76 -6.80 -0.67 1.79
CA THR A 76 -7.75 0.44 1.82
C THR A 76 -8.26 0.67 0.41
N HIS A 77 -9.53 0.41 0.14
CA HIS A 77 -10.13 0.65 -1.18
C HIS A 77 -11.23 1.71 -1.10
N LYS A 78 -11.50 2.41 -2.20
CA LYS A 78 -12.67 3.31 -2.30
C LYS A 78 -13.84 2.55 -2.94
N LEU A 79 -14.85 2.22 -2.14
CA LEU A 79 -15.98 1.38 -2.58
C LEU A 79 -16.98 2.11 -3.50
N SER A 80 -17.09 3.43 -3.41
CA SER A 80 -18.03 4.22 -4.22
C SER A 80 -17.80 5.70 -4.02
#